data_AF-A0A402AQR6-F1
#
_entry.id   AF-A0A402AQR6-F1
#
_cell.length_a   1.000
_cell.length_b   1.000
_cell.length_c   1.000
_cell.angle_alpha   90.00
_cell.angle_beta   90.00
_cell.angle_gamma   90.00
#
_symmetry.space_group_name_H-M   'P 1'
#
loop_
_entity.id
_entity.type
_entity.pdbx_description
1 polymer ?
#
loop_
_entity_poly.entity_id
_entity_poly.type
_entity_poly.pdbx_seq_one_letter_code
_entity_poly.pdbx_strand_id
1 'polypeptide(L)'
;MLRQHDYVKDEEGFISIYDGLVANELIQAYDPRVMTNELATVVEAAHQCGATCVLAHPGRGGMYPVYDPSLLDQLLAEIPIDGIEAYYPTHSPEQRESYLAYAQQHGLVVSSGSDSHGLKVSTDQAPIKYPAHLSQQLLARVGIRVQ
;
A
#
# COMPACT_ATOMS: atom_id res chain seq x y z
N MET A 1 28.22 -3.83 -3.11
CA MET A 1 27.97 -4.03 -4.55
C MET A 1 26.84 -5.06 -4.65
N LEU A 2 25.58 -4.61 -4.50
CA LEU A 2 24.38 -5.46 -4.48
C LEU A 2 23.67 -5.29 -5.82
N ARG A 3 23.96 -6.14 -6.81
CA ARG A 3 23.24 -6.21 -8.09
C ARG A 3 23.42 -7.60 -8.66
N GLN A 4 22.53 -8.54 -8.35
CA GLN A 4 22.47 -9.78 -9.13
C GLN A 4 21.17 -10.59 -9.03
N HIS A 5 20.05 -10.05 -8.53
CA HIS A 5 18.83 -10.86 -8.27
C HIS A 5 17.53 -10.34 -8.92
N ASP A 6 17.57 -9.37 -9.83
CA ASP A 6 16.34 -8.63 -10.24
C ASP A 6 15.83 -8.92 -11.67
N TYR A 7 15.96 -10.17 -12.17
CA TYR A 7 15.44 -10.56 -13.50
C TYR A 7 14.86 -11.98 -13.47
N VAL A 8 13.74 -12.18 -14.17
CA VAL A 8 13.22 -13.53 -14.47
C VAL A 8 13.69 -13.92 -15.88
N LYS A 9 14.18 -15.15 -16.02
CA LYS A 9 14.63 -15.70 -17.29
C LYS A 9 13.54 -16.58 -17.89
N ASP A 10 13.16 -16.31 -19.13
CA ASP A 10 12.28 -17.17 -19.92
C ASP A 10 13.00 -17.72 -21.16
N GLU A 11 12.24 -18.32 -22.09
CA GLU A 11 12.78 -18.90 -23.34
C GLU A 11 13.33 -17.83 -24.30
N GLU A 12 12.94 -16.56 -24.13
CA GLU A 12 13.29 -15.45 -25.02
C GLU A 12 14.38 -14.52 -24.45
N GLY A 13 14.64 -14.54 -23.13
CA GLY A 13 15.75 -13.79 -22.53
C GLY A 13 15.60 -13.48 -21.04
N PHE A 14 16.14 -12.32 -20.62
CA PHE A 14 15.98 -11.78 -19.28
C PHE A 14 14.92 -10.68 -19.30
N ILE A 15 13.86 -10.87 -18.53
CA ILE A 15 12.77 -9.91 -18.40
C ILE A 15 12.90 -9.18 -17.07
N SER A 16 12.76 -7.85 -17.14
CA SER A 16 12.79 -6.98 -15.97
C SER A 16 11.53 -7.18 -15.13
N ILE A 17 11.69 -7.47 -13.84
CA ILE A 17 10.58 -7.52 -12.88
C ILE A 17 9.93 -6.15 -12.62
N TYR A 18 10.49 -5.08 -13.17
CA TYR A 18 9.90 -3.73 -13.15
C TYR A 18 8.88 -3.49 -14.26
N ASP A 19 8.68 -4.44 -15.18
CA ASP A 19 7.53 -4.39 -16.07
C ASP A 19 6.30 -4.89 -15.29
N GLY A 20 5.35 -3.97 -15.05
CA GLY A 20 4.14 -4.26 -14.27
C GLY A 20 3.28 -5.38 -14.88
N LEU A 21 3.40 -5.63 -16.19
CA LEU A 21 2.74 -6.75 -16.86
C LEU A 21 3.37 -8.09 -16.45
N VAL A 22 4.71 -8.15 -16.41
CA VAL A 22 5.48 -9.34 -16.08
C VAL A 22 5.35 -9.65 -14.59
N ALA A 23 5.40 -8.64 -13.73
CA ALA A 23 5.13 -8.82 -12.30
C ALA A 23 3.72 -9.39 -12.06
N ASN A 24 2.72 -8.89 -12.80
CA ASN A 24 1.36 -9.39 -12.71
C ASN A 24 1.21 -10.83 -13.24
N GLU A 25 1.85 -11.17 -14.36
CA GLU A 25 1.86 -12.54 -14.90
C GLU A 25 2.53 -13.53 -13.94
N LEU A 26 3.64 -13.14 -13.30
CA LEU A 26 4.32 -13.95 -12.29
C LEU A 26 3.45 -14.16 -11.04
N ILE A 27 2.79 -13.11 -10.55
CA ILE A 27 1.86 -13.19 -9.42
C ILE A 27 0.67 -14.10 -9.74
N GLN A 28 0.19 -14.11 -10.99
CA GLN A 28 -0.89 -15.00 -11.43
C GLN A 28 -0.43 -16.46 -11.62
N ALA A 29 0.82 -16.67 -12.03
CA ALA A 29 1.39 -17.99 -12.28
C ALA A 29 1.89 -18.71 -11.01
N TYR A 30 2.22 -17.96 -9.95
CA TYR A 30 2.75 -18.50 -8.69
C TYR A 30 1.75 -18.36 -7.53
N ASP A 31 1.87 -19.24 -6.53
CA ASP A 31 1.10 -19.09 -5.28
C ASP A 31 1.47 -17.75 -4.63
N PRO A 32 0.50 -16.85 -4.35
CA PRO A 32 0.79 -15.53 -3.80
C PRO A 32 1.56 -15.60 -2.48
N ARG A 33 1.43 -16.69 -1.71
CA ARG A 33 2.21 -16.92 -0.47
C ARG A 33 3.71 -17.13 -0.72
N VAL A 34 4.10 -17.50 -1.93
CA VAL A 34 5.51 -17.67 -2.35
C VAL A 34 6.12 -16.34 -2.77
N MET A 35 5.30 -15.35 -3.13
CA MET A 35 5.76 -14.02 -3.58
C MET A 35 5.64 -12.93 -2.51
N THR A 36 5.06 -13.24 -1.35
CA THR A 36 4.90 -12.31 -0.24
C THR A 36 5.79 -12.67 0.95
N ASN A 37 6.19 -11.66 1.72
CA ASN A 37 6.79 -11.86 3.04
C ASN A 37 5.70 -11.91 4.11
N GLU A 38 5.97 -12.58 5.23
CA GLU A 38 5.11 -12.53 6.41
C GLU A 38 4.93 -11.08 6.89
N LEU A 39 3.68 -10.66 7.07
CA LEU A 39 3.37 -9.25 7.30
C LEU A 39 4.00 -8.71 8.59
N ALA A 40 4.04 -9.52 9.65
CA ALA A 40 4.73 -9.17 10.90
C ALA A 40 6.23 -8.90 10.68
N THR A 41 6.90 -9.71 9.85
CA THR A 41 8.31 -9.53 9.51
C THR A 41 8.54 -8.25 8.70
N VAL A 42 7.64 -7.91 7.78
CA VAL A 42 7.72 -6.67 7.00
C VAL A 42 7.58 -5.45 7.91
N VAL A 43 6.59 -5.46 8.82
CA VAL A 43 6.36 -4.35 9.75
C VAL A 43 7.51 -4.21 10.74
N GLU A 44 8.01 -5.32 11.29
CA GLU A 44 9.17 -5.30 12.18
C GLU A 44 10.41 -4.71 11.49
N ALA A 45 10.73 -5.16 10.27
CA ALA A 45 11.88 -4.66 9.52
C ALA A 45 11.77 -3.16 9.21
N ALA A 46 10.57 -2.68 8.86
CA ALA A 46 10.31 -1.27 8.64
C ALA A 46 10.50 -0.44 9.92
N HIS A 47 9.96 -0.91 11.05
CA HIS A 47 10.12 -0.26 12.35
C HIS A 47 11.58 -0.22 12.82
N GLN A 48 12.36 -1.28 12.60
CA GLN A 48 13.79 -1.30 12.88
C GLN A 48 14.56 -0.22 12.11
N CYS A 49 14.06 0.20 10.93
CA CYS A 49 14.61 1.29 10.14
C CYS A 49 14.04 2.68 10.50
N GLY A 50 13.14 2.75 11.49
CA GLY A 50 12.42 3.98 11.83
C GLY A 50 11.36 4.39 10.80
N ALA A 51 10.95 3.49 9.91
CA ALA A 51 9.92 3.75 8.92
C ALA A 51 8.51 3.65 9.53
N THR A 52 7.53 4.25 8.86
CA THR A 52 6.10 4.19 9.20
C THR A 52 5.40 3.21 8.27
N CYS A 53 4.70 2.23 8.82
CA CYS A 53 3.95 1.21 8.05
C CYS A 53 2.50 1.63 7.83
N VAL A 54 2.09 1.77 6.57
CA VAL A 54 0.74 2.20 6.20
C VAL A 54 0.05 1.11 5.39
N LEU A 55 -1.17 0.73 5.77
CA LEU A 55 -2.01 -0.17 4.98
C LEU A 55 -2.50 0.55 3.72
N ALA A 56 -2.02 0.12 2.56
CA ALA A 56 -2.35 0.73 1.27
C ALA A 56 -3.73 0.28 0.75
N HIS A 57 -4.50 1.24 0.23
CA HIS A 57 -5.80 1.09 -0.42
C HIS A 57 -6.68 -0.08 0.10
N PRO A 58 -6.99 -0.13 1.41
CA PRO A 58 -7.72 -1.23 2.06
C PRO A 58 -9.11 -1.51 1.47
N GLY A 59 -9.69 -0.54 0.78
CA GLY A 59 -11.01 -0.64 0.16
C GLY A 59 -11.02 -1.05 -1.30
N ARG A 60 -9.84 -1.22 -1.95
CA ARG A 60 -9.72 -1.49 -3.39
C ARG A 60 -10.41 -2.77 -3.85
N GLY A 61 -10.38 -3.81 -3.02
CA GLY A 61 -10.93 -5.14 -3.37
C GLY A 61 -10.24 -5.80 -4.57
N GLY A 62 -11.01 -6.56 -5.35
CA GLY A 62 -10.50 -7.33 -6.50
C GLY A 62 -9.91 -8.67 -6.08
N MET A 63 -8.60 -8.86 -6.30
CA MET A 63 -7.87 -10.06 -5.86
C MET A 63 -7.48 -10.05 -4.38
N TYR A 64 -7.74 -8.94 -3.68
CA TYR A 64 -7.38 -8.72 -2.28
C TYR A 64 -8.63 -8.53 -1.41
N PRO A 65 -8.57 -8.87 -0.11
CA PRO A 65 -9.66 -8.61 0.80
C PRO A 65 -9.93 -7.11 0.93
N VAL A 66 -11.22 -6.75 1.03
CA VAL A 66 -11.64 -5.42 1.48
C VAL A 66 -11.58 -5.43 3.00
N TYR A 67 -10.84 -4.50 3.58
CA TYR A 67 -10.72 -4.37 5.03
C TYR A 67 -11.88 -3.55 5.57
N ASP A 68 -12.81 -4.21 6.26
CA ASP A 68 -13.79 -3.57 7.13
C ASP A 68 -13.22 -3.41 8.55
N PRO A 69 -13.91 -2.70 9.48
CA PRO A 69 -13.41 -2.52 10.84
C PRO A 69 -13.10 -3.83 11.59
N SER A 70 -13.87 -4.90 11.34
CA SER A 70 -13.66 -6.20 12.00
C SER A 70 -12.36 -6.85 11.53
N LEU A 71 -12.08 -6.80 10.23
CA LEU A 71 -10.82 -7.32 9.68
C LEU A 71 -9.62 -6.44 10.08
N LEU A 72 -9.82 -5.12 10.19
CA LEU A 72 -8.79 -4.22 10.71
C LEU A 72 -8.47 -4.51 12.18
N ASP A 73 -9.46 -4.83 13.01
CA ASP A 73 -9.25 -5.22 14.40
C ASP A 73 -8.44 -6.52 14.53
N GLN A 74 -8.73 -7.51 13.68
CA GLN A 74 -7.95 -8.75 13.61
C GLN A 74 -6.50 -8.47 13.20
N LEU A 75 -6.29 -7.60 12.19
CA LEU A 75 -4.96 -7.20 11.76
C LEU A 75 -4.19 -6.49 12.90
N LEU A 76 -4.81 -5.50 13.54
CA LEU A 76 -4.16 -4.72 14.61
C LEU A 76 -3.91 -5.53 15.88
N ALA A 77 -4.67 -6.60 16.13
CA ALA A 77 -4.43 -7.50 17.25
C ALA A 77 -3.09 -8.23 17.13
N GLU A 78 -2.62 -8.46 15.90
CA GLU A 78 -1.40 -9.24 15.62
C GLU A 78 -0.24 -8.37 15.12
N ILE A 79 -0.54 -7.28 14.41
CA ILE A 79 0.45 -6.56 13.61
C ILE A 79 0.32 -5.04 13.85
N PRO A 80 1.36 -4.40 14.42
CA PRO A 80 1.30 -2.99 14.81
C PRO A 80 1.56 -2.05 13.62
N ILE A 81 0.65 -1.97 12.66
CA ILE A 81 0.75 -0.94 11.61
C ILE A 81 0.55 0.47 12.18
N ASP A 82 1.09 1.48 11.50
CA ASP A 82 1.07 2.87 11.98
C ASP A 82 -0.01 3.73 11.33
N GLY A 83 -0.52 3.32 10.17
CA GLY A 83 -1.37 4.15 9.35
C GLY A 83 -2.25 3.38 8.39
N ILE A 84 -3.22 4.09 7.82
CA ILE A 84 -4.16 3.59 6.82
C ILE A 84 -4.34 4.61 5.71
N GLU A 85 -4.39 4.15 4.46
CA GLU A 85 -4.74 5.00 3.33
C GLU A 85 -6.26 5.19 3.29
N ALA A 86 -6.74 6.36 3.73
CA ALA A 86 -8.17 6.66 3.68
C ALA A 86 -8.58 7.25 2.32
N TYR A 87 -7.69 8.03 1.70
CA TYR A 87 -7.95 8.72 0.44
C TYR A 87 -7.28 7.99 -0.73
N TYR A 88 -8.05 7.13 -1.36
CA TYR A 88 -7.69 6.39 -2.57
C TYR A 88 -8.77 6.61 -3.64
N PRO A 89 -8.46 6.60 -4.96
CA PRO A 89 -9.41 6.96 -6.01
C PRO A 89 -10.69 6.12 -6.01
N THR A 90 -10.59 4.82 -5.69
CA THR A 90 -11.74 3.90 -5.73
C THR A 90 -12.41 3.68 -4.37
N HIS A 91 -11.94 4.32 -3.30
CA HIS A 91 -12.65 4.26 -2.03
C HIS A 91 -13.98 5.01 -2.14
N SER A 92 -15.06 4.30 -1.83
CA SER A 92 -16.38 4.93 -1.69
C SER A 92 -16.38 5.97 -0.57
N PRO A 93 -17.33 6.92 -0.57
CA PRO A 93 -17.50 7.85 0.54
C PRO A 93 -17.62 7.14 1.90
N GLU A 94 -18.37 6.04 1.96
CA GLU A 94 -18.60 5.26 3.17
C GLU A 94 -17.31 4.56 3.64
N GLN A 95 -16.54 3.98 2.71
CA GLN A 95 -15.24 3.40 3.03
C GLN A 95 -14.28 4.46 3.60
N ARG A 96 -14.21 5.62 2.95
CA ARG A 96 -13.36 6.73 3.39
C ARG A 96 -13.75 7.21 4.78
N GLU A 97 -15.04 7.45 5.03
CA GLU A 97 -15.54 7.85 6.35
C GLU A 97 -15.21 6.81 7.41
N SER A 98 -15.42 5.52 7.10
CA SER A 98 -15.07 4.42 7.99
C SER A 98 -13.57 4.39 8.32
N TYR A 99 -12.69 4.53 7.32
CA TYR A 99 -11.23 4.53 7.54
C TYR A 99 -10.74 5.75 8.31
N LEU A 100 -11.32 6.93 8.08
CA LEU A 100 -11.00 8.13 8.86
C LEU A 100 -11.41 7.97 10.33
N ALA A 101 -12.62 7.47 10.59
CA ALA A 101 -13.10 7.21 11.94
C ALA A 101 -12.24 6.15 12.64
N TYR A 102 -11.90 5.06 11.93
CA TYR A 102 -11.05 4.01 12.45
C TYR A 102 -9.65 4.53 12.80
N ALA A 103 -9.03 5.30 11.89
CA ALA A 103 -7.73 5.89 12.12
C ALA A 103 -7.71 6.79 13.37
N GLN A 104 -8.75 7.62 13.52
CA GLN A 104 -8.91 8.48 14.68
C GLN A 104 -9.06 7.67 15.98
N GLN A 105 -9.87 6.62 15.98
CA GLN A 105 -10.12 5.77 17.15
C GLN A 105 -8.87 5.03 17.61
N HIS A 106 -8.04 4.56 16.68
CA HIS A 106 -6.88 3.71 16.95
C HIS A 106 -5.54 4.48 16.95
N GLY A 107 -5.56 5.79 16.75
CA GLY A 107 -4.34 6.62 16.71
C GLY A 107 -3.45 6.37 15.48
N LEU A 108 -4.03 5.84 14.41
CA LEU A 108 -3.33 5.61 13.15
C LEU A 108 -3.20 6.90 12.35
N VAL A 109 -2.08 7.07 11.64
CA VAL A 109 -1.92 8.18 10.71
C VAL A 109 -2.71 7.93 9.43
N VAL A 110 -3.23 9.00 8.83
CA VAL A 110 -3.93 8.93 7.54
C VAL A 110 -2.96 9.23 6.40
N SER A 111 -3.04 8.44 5.33
CA SER A 111 -2.38 8.71 4.06
C SER A 111 -3.37 8.95 2.91
N SER A 112 -2.82 9.45 1.80
CA SER A 112 -3.51 9.66 0.54
C SER A 112 -2.58 9.34 -0.62
N GLY A 113 -3.12 8.68 -1.66
CA GLY A 113 -2.33 8.19 -2.77
C GLY A 113 -3.19 7.88 -3.98
N SER A 114 -2.65 8.17 -5.18
CA SER A 114 -3.36 7.93 -6.45
C SER A 114 -3.08 6.54 -7.04
N ASP A 115 -2.01 5.89 -6.59
CA ASP A 115 -1.52 4.63 -7.19
C ASP A 115 -1.41 4.69 -8.73
N SER A 116 -1.01 5.88 -9.22
CA SER A 116 -0.91 6.15 -10.64
C SER A 116 0.28 5.41 -11.27
N HIS A 117 0.00 4.58 -12.26
CA HIS A 117 1.01 3.90 -13.09
C HIS A 117 1.33 4.68 -14.38
N GLY A 118 0.87 5.93 -14.46
CA GLY A 118 1.14 6.86 -15.56
C GLY A 118 0.02 6.91 -16.59
N LEU A 119 0.05 7.96 -17.41
CA LEU A 119 -1.04 8.33 -18.32
C LEU A 119 -1.30 7.35 -19.47
N LYS A 120 -0.45 6.33 -19.64
CA LYS A 120 -0.53 5.37 -20.75
C LYS A 120 -1.28 4.08 -20.40
N VAL A 121 -1.61 3.86 -19.13
CA VAL A 121 -2.17 2.57 -18.66
C VAL A 121 -3.70 2.62 -18.65
N SER A 122 -4.30 3.62 -18.01
CA SER A 122 -5.74 3.93 -18.06
C SER A 122 -6.02 5.32 -17.48
N THR A 123 -7.19 5.89 -17.78
CA THR A 123 -7.63 7.17 -17.19
C THR A 123 -7.88 7.08 -15.69
N ASP A 124 -8.22 5.88 -15.19
CA ASP A 124 -8.54 5.62 -13.78
C ASP A 124 -7.29 5.54 -12.89
N GLN A 125 -6.09 5.51 -13.49
CA GLN A 125 -4.79 5.52 -12.83
C GLN A 125 -3.99 6.78 -13.15
N ALA A 126 -4.67 7.88 -13.48
CA ALA A 126 -4.02 9.18 -13.64
C ALA A 126 -3.55 9.73 -12.28
N PRO A 127 -2.44 10.51 -12.24
CA PRO A 127 -1.95 11.07 -10.99
C PRO A 127 -2.95 12.07 -10.41
N ILE A 128 -3.36 11.84 -9.16
CA ILE A 128 -4.24 12.73 -8.38
C ILE A 128 -3.40 13.57 -7.41
N LYS A 129 -3.65 14.88 -7.41
CA LYS A 129 -3.01 15.83 -6.49
C LYS A 129 -3.86 15.98 -5.22
N TYR A 130 -3.60 15.16 -4.22
CA TYR A 130 -4.25 15.30 -2.91
C TYR A 130 -3.69 16.49 -2.14
N PRO A 131 -4.53 17.30 -1.46
CA PRO A 131 -4.06 18.33 -0.55
C PRO A 131 -3.22 17.75 0.60
N ALA A 132 -2.07 18.36 0.90
CA ALA A 132 -1.14 17.85 1.90
C ALA A 132 -1.74 17.69 3.31
N HIS A 133 -2.72 18.54 3.66
CA HIS A 133 -3.37 18.49 4.98
C HIS A 133 -4.10 17.17 5.25
N LEU A 134 -4.53 16.44 4.20
CA LEU A 134 -5.16 15.13 4.34
C LEU A 134 -4.22 14.09 4.93
N SER A 135 -2.91 14.23 4.69
CA SER A 135 -1.86 13.34 5.20
C SER A 135 -1.00 14.03 6.26
N GLN A 136 -1.48 15.09 6.92
CA GLN A 136 -0.65 15.94 7.78
C GLN A 136 0.04 15.17 8.93
N GLN A 137 -0.63 14.18 9.52
CA GLN A 137 -0.08 13.39 10.62
C GLN A 137 1.05 12.48 10.14
N LEU A 138 0.89 11.88 8.95
CA LEU A 138 1.94 11.09 8.31
C LEU A 138 3.13 11.97 7.93
N LEU A 139 2.89 13.13 7.32
CA LEU A 139 3.93 14.10 6.94
C LEU A 139 4.71 14.60 8.16
N ALA A 140 4.03 14.81 9.30
CA ALA A 140 4.68 15.19 10.54
C ALA A 140 5.65 14.12 11.06
N ARG A 141 5.38 12.82 10.83
CA ARG A 141 6.29 11.73 11.22
C ARG A 141 7.65 11.80 10.51
N VAL A 142 7.69 12.41 9.32
CA VAL A 142 8.92 12.64 8.55
C VAL A 142 9.41 14.09 8.63
N GLY A 143 8.96 14.85 9.63
CA GLY A 143 9.44 16.21 9.91
C GLY A 143 8.85 17.30 9.01
N ILE A 144 7.84 17.00 8.21
CA ILE A 144 7.17 17.97 7.33
C ILE A 144 5.96 18.57 8.05
N ARG A 145 5.91 19.91 8.15
CA ARG A 145 4.75 20.63 8.70
C ARG A 145 3.93 21.24 7.57
N VAL A 146 2.64 20.92 7.53
CA VAL A 146 1.67 21.54 6.63
C VAL A 146 1.19 22.84 7.26
N GLN A 147 1.25 23.95 6.50
CA GLN A 147 0.80 25.29 6.92
C GLN A 147 -0.47 25.69 6.19
#